data_AF-A0A850Z031-F1
#
_entry.id   AF-A0A850Z031-F1
#
_cell.length_a   1.000
_cell.length_b   1.000
_cell.length_c   1.000
_cell.angle_alpha   90.00
_cell.angle_beta   90.00
_cell.angle_gamma   90.00
#
_symmetry.space_group_name_H-M   'P 1'
#
loop_
_entity.id
_entity.type
_entity.pdbx_description
1 polymer ?
#
loop_
_entity_poly.entity_id
_entity_poly.type
_entity_poly.pdbx_seq_one_letter_code
_entity_poly.pdbx_strand_id
1 'polypeptide(L)'
;SLTQSRHSRHLGACAAALARFGRGDGDTGDTGDTGDTGDIGDIGDLAVAAEQLRVARRELGRITGHVGAEDVLDIIFRDFCVGK
;
A
#
# COMPACT_ATOMS: atom_id res chain seq x y z
N SER A 1 6.75 18.31 20.91
CA SER A 1 5.27 18.26 21.05
C SER A 1 4.78 16.90 20.60
N LEU A 2 3.91 16.24 21.37
CA LEU A 2 3.44 14.85 21.13
C LEU A 2 2.72 14.68 19.77
N THR A 3 2.11 15.75 19.24
CA THR A 3 1.46 15.79 17.91
C THR A 3 2.47 15.76 16.76
N GLN A 4 3.60 16.45 16.91
CA GLN A 4 4.67 16.49 15.90
C GLN A 4 5.31 15.10 15.70
N SER A 5 5.49 14.35 16.80
CA SER A 5 6.03 12.98 16.78
C SER A 5 5.08 11.96 16.15
N ARG A 6 3.76 12.17 16.23
CA ARG A 6 2.77 11.30 15.57
C ARG A 6 2.68 11.57 14.08
N HIS A 7 2.61 12.84 13.68
CA HIS A 7 2.56 13.19 12.25
C HIS A 7 3.83 12.77 11.52
N SER A 8 5.01 12.94 12.13
CA SER A 8 6.27 12.48 11.53
C SER A 8 6.32 10.97 11.35
N ARG A 9 5.74 10.20 12.27
CA ARG A 9 5.64 8.74 12.16
C ARG A 9 4.77 8.31 10.98
N HIS A 10 3.60 8.93 10.81
CA HIS A 10 2.71 8.65 9.67
C HIS A 10 3.33 9.07 8.34
N LEU A 11 4.02 10.21 8.30
CA LEU A 11 4.78 10.65 7.12
C LEU A 11 5.91 9.67 6.78
N GLY A 12 6.65 9.19 7.78
CA GLY A 12 7.70 8.19 7.58
C GLY A 12 7.17 6.87 7.06
N ALA A 13 6.00 6.42 7.56
CA ALA A 13 5.35 5.21 7.06
C ALA A 13 4.86 5.37 5.61
N CYS A 14 4.28 6.53 5.26
CA CYS A 14 3.90 6.87 3.90
C CYS A 14 5.10 6.85 2.95
N ALA A 15 6.20 7.52 3.32
CA ALA A 15 7.42 7.56 2.53
C ALA A 15 8.02 6.16 2.32
N ALA A 16 8.03 5.31 3.36
CA ALA A 16 8.52 3.94 3.25
C ALA A 16 7.68 3.08 2.29
N ALA A 17 6.36 3.24 2.29
CA ALA A 17 5.48 2.55 1.35
C ALA A 17 5.70 3.01 -0.10
N LEU A 18 5.83 4.32 -0.32
CA LEU A 18 6.14 4.87 -1.66
C LEU A 18 7.52 4.42 -2.18
N ALA A 19 8.51 4.32 -1.29
CA ALA A 19 9.84 3.82 -1.68
C ALA A 19 9.84 2.33 -2.07
N ARG A 20 8.92 1.54 -1.50
CA ARG A 20 8.71 0.14 -1.89
C ARG A 20 7.96 0.02 -3.21
N PHE A 21 6.96 0.87 -3.42
CA PHE A 21 6.26 0.97 -4.70
C PHE A 21 7.23 1.26 -5.85
N GLY A 22 8.04 2.32 -5.74
CA GLY A 22 8.99 2.70 -6.78
C GLY A 22 10.18 1.75 -6.97
N ARG A 23 10.31 0.71 -6.13
CA ARG A 23 11.27 -0.39 -6.33
C ARG A 23 10.69 -1.58 -7.10
N GLY A 24 9.37 -1.64 -7.27
CA GLY A 24 8.70 -2.72 -8.01
C GLY A 24 8.82 -2.61 -9.54
N ASP A 25 9.30 -1.48 -10.06
CA ASP A 25 9.28 -1.16 -11.50
C ASP A 25 10.50 -1.67 -12.32
N GLY A 26 11.10 -2.83 -12.00
CA GLY A 26 11.95 -3.50 -13.01
C GLY A 26 13.27 -4.11 -12.57
N ASP A 27 13.26 -5.00 -11.57
CA ASP A 27 14.27 -6.06 -11.51
C ASP A 27 13.66 -7.36 -12.05
N THR A 28 13.17 -7.33 -13.30
CA THR A 28 12.99 -8.55 -14.09
C THR A 28 14.37 -9.05 -14.47
N GLY A 29 15.12 -9.51 -13.46
CA GLY A 29 16.39 -10.18 -13.65
C GLY A 29 16.16 -11.41 -14.51
N ASP A 30 16.77 -11.41 -15.70
CA ASP A 30 17.07 -12.59 -16.51
C ASP A 30 15.88 -13.56 -16.69
N THR A 31 14.84 -13.14 -17.42
CA THR A 31 13.90 -14.11 -17.99
C THR A 31 14.57 -14.77 -19.19
N GLY A 32 15.36 -15.80 -18.91
CA GLY A 32 15.84 -16.72 -19.92
C GLY A 32 14.67 -17.25 -20.76
N ASP A 33 14.83 -17.18 -22.08
CA ASP A 33 14.10 -17.89 -23.14
C ASP A 33 12.82 -18.62 -22.68
N THR A 34 11.71 -17.89 -22.56
CA THR A 34 10.39 -18.50 -22.36
C THR A 34 9.48 -18.04 -23.48
N GLY A 35 9.29 -18.94 -24.45
CA GLY A 35 8.47 -18.72 -25.63
C GLY A 35 6.99 -18.48 -25.33
N ASP A 36 6.38 -17.71 -26.22
CA ASP A 36 4.95 -17.65 -26.59
C ASP A 36 3.93 -18.21 -25.57
N THR A 37 3.88 -17.63 -24.37
CA THR A 37 2.69 -17.65 -23.52
C THR A 37 2.63 -16.30 -22.84
N GLY A 38 1.77 -15.43 -23.38
CA GLY A 38 1.70 -14.01 -23.03
C GLY A 38 1.67 -13.75 -21.53
N ASP A 39 2.68 -13.03 -21.05
CA ASP A 39 2.63 -11.91 -20.11
C ASP A 39 1.51 -11.91 -19.04
N ILE A 40 1.36 -13.02 -18.30
CA ILE A 40 0.64 -13.09 -17.01
C ILE A 40 1.69 -13.11 -15.86
N GLY A 41 2.86 -12.51 -16.10
CA GLY A 41 3.96 -12.42 -15.12
C GLY A 41 3.77 -11.29 -14.09
N ASP A 42 2.88 -10.34 -14.33
CA ASP A 42 2.92 -9.04 -13.64
C ASP A 42 1.70 -8.75 -12.72
N ILE A 43 0.69 -9.62 -12.66
CA ILE A 43 -0.49 -9.36 -11.79
C ILE A 43 -0.08 -9.35 -10.31
N GLY A 44 0.86 -10.21 -9.91
CA GLY A 44 1.37 -10.30 -8.54
C GLY A 44 2.15 -9.04 -8.15
N ASP A 45 3.06 -8.60 -9.01
CA ASP A 45 3.88 -7.42 -8.78
C ASP A 45 3.03 -6.14 -8.81
N LEU A 46 2.09 -6.05 -9.75
CA LEU A 46 1.09 -4.98 -9.79
C LEU A 46 0.20 -4.96 -8.55
N ALA A 47 -0.25 -6.11 -8.05
CA ALA A 47 -1.05 -6.19 -6.83
C ALA A 47 -0.26 -5.74 -5.59
N VAL A 48 1.01 -6.13 -5.48
CA VAL A 48 1.91 -5.69 -4.40
C VAL A 48 2.18 -4.19 -4.50
N ALA A 49 2.39 -3.67 -5.70
CA ALA A 49 2.58 -2.25 -5.98
C ALA A 49 1.33 -1.44 -5.62
N ALA A 50 0.14 -1.88 -6.05
CA ALA A 50 -1.14 -1.28 -5.70
C ALA A 50 -1.38 -1.26 -4.18
N GLU A 51 -0.99 -2.33 -3.48
CA GLU A 51 -1.07 -2.39 -2.02
C GLU A 51 -0.14 -1.36 -1.35
N GLN A 52 1.08 -1.15 -1.85
CA GLN A 52 1.96 -0.11 -1.33
C GLN A 52 1.35 1.30 -1.49
N LEU A 53 0.72 1.59 -2.63
CA LEU A 53 0.01 2.85 -2.84
C LEU A 53 -1.18 3.02 -1.89
N ARG A 54 -1.95 1.96 -1.66
CA ARG A 54 -3.07 1.96 -0.73
C ARG A 54 -2.60 2.28 0.70
N VAL A 55 -1.50 1.69 1.13
CA VAL A 55 -0.88 1.96 2.44
C VAL A 55 -0.38 3.41 2.53
N ALA A 56 0.33 3.90 1.52
CA ALA A 56 0.82 5.28 1.49
C ALA A 56 -0.32 6.30 1.61
N ARG A 57 -1.39 6.10 0.83
CA ARG A 57 -2.60 6.95 0.86
C ARG A 57 -3.22 6.98 2.25
N ARG A 58 -3.34 5.82 2.90
CA ARG A 58 -3.93 5.70 4.25
C ARG A 58 -3.14 6.49 5.29
N GLU A 59 -1.82 6.35 5.30
CA GLU A 59 -0.95 7.05 6.26
C GLU A 59 -0.96 8.57 6.03
N LEU A 60 -1.09 9.02 4.77
CA LEU A 60 -1.27 10.43 4.42
C LEU A 60 -2.65 10.96 4.85
N GLY A 61 -3.70 10.15 4.72
CA GLY A 61 -5.06 10.47 5.19
C GLY A 61 -5.13 10.77 6.69
N ARG A 62 -4.37 10.02 7.50
CA ARG A 62 -4.28 10.24 8.97
C ARG A 62 -3.72 11.60 9.38
N ILE A 63 -2.94 12.25 8.52
CA ILE A 63 -2.35 13.57 8.77
C ILE A 63 -3.26 14.67 8.26
N THR A 64 -3.87 14.46 7.09
CA THR A 64 -4.69 15.46 6.40
C THR A 64 -6.16 15.45 6.83
N GLY A 65 -6.58 14.44 7.60
CA GLY A 65 -7.99 14.22 7.95
C GLY A 65 -8.80 13.65 6.78
N HIS A 66 -8.14 13.21 5.70
CA HIS A 66 -8.80 12.59 4.56
C HIS A 66 -9.08 11.12 4.86
N VAL A 67 -10.36 10.77 4.98
CA VAL A 67 -10.83 9.41 5.30
C VAL A 67 -11.53 8.84 4.06
N GLY A 68 -10.94 7.80 3.46
CA GLY A 68 -11.56 7.09 2.33
C GLY A 68 -12.62 6.08 2.79
N ALA A 69 -13.45 5.58 1.87
CA ALA A 69 -14.48 4.58 2.18
C ALA A 69 -13.89 3.34 2.90
N GLU A 70 -12.74 2.85 2.46
CA GLU A 70 -12.03 1.73 3.10
C GLU A 70 -11.68 1.98 4.57
N ASP A 71 -11.32 3.22 4.93
CA ASP A 71 -11.01 3.56 6.33
C ASP A 71 -12.27 3.61 7.20
N VAL A 72 -13.40 4.02 6.62
CA VAL A 72 -14.72 3.97 7.28
C VAL A 72 -15.17 2.52 7.46
N LEU A 73 -15.02 1.69 6.43
CA LEU A 73 -15.33 0.27 6.50
C LEU A 73 -14.45 -0.45 7.53
N ASP A 74 -13.16 -0.13 7.62
CA ASP A 74 -12.21 -0.66 8.63
C ASP A 74 -12.56 -0.28 10.08
N ILE A 75 -13.37 0.77 10.29
CA ILE A 75 -13.87 1.17 11.61
C ILE A 75 -15.17 0.44 11.90
N ILE A 76 -16.11 0.48 10.96
CA ILE A 76 -17.40 -0.21 11.05
C ILE A 76 -17.17 -1.70 11.32
N PHE A 77 -16.38 -2.38 10.50
CA PHE A 77 -16.11 -3.81 10.63
C PHE A 77 -15.17 -4.20 11.78
N ARG A 78 -14.50 -3.23 12.43
CA ARG A 78 -13.66 -3.50 13.61
C ARG A 78 -14.47 -3.56 14.90
N ASP A 79 -15.55 -2.79 14.98
CA ASP A 79 -16.49 -2.82 16.10
C ASP A 79 -17.58 -3.89 15.93
N PHE A 80 -17.81 -4.37 14.70
CA PHE A 80 -18.47 -5.65 14.48
C PHE A 80 -17.51 -6.77 14.89
N CYS A 81 -17.63 -7.25 16.13
CA CYS A 81 -16.99 -8.51 16.51
C CYS A 81 -17.19 -9.55 15.41
N VAL A 82 -16.10 -10.20 15.00
CA VAL A 82 -16.08 -11.52 14.37
C VAL A 82 -16.86 -12.45 15.30
N GLY A 83 -18.16 -12.52 15.08
CA GLY A 83 -19.12 -12.93 16.09
C GLY A 83 -20.53 -13.08 15.54
N LYS A 84 -20.64 -13.39 14.25
CA LYS A 84 -21.65 -14.29 13.66
C LYS A 84 -21.20 -14.72 12.27
#